data_AF-A0A7L4KGJ9-F1
#
_entry.id   AF-A0A7L4KGJ9-F1
#
_cell.length_a   1.000
_cell.length_b   1.000
_cell.length_c   1.000
_cell.angle_alpha   90.00
_cell.angle_beta   90.00
_cell.angle_gamma   90.00
#
_symmetry.space_group_name_H-M   'P 1'
#
loop_
_entity.id
_entity.type
_entity.pdbx_description
1 polymer ?
#
loop_
_entity_poly.entity_id
_entity_poly.type
_entity_poly.pdbx_seq_one_letter_code
_entity_poly.pdbx_strand_id
1 'polypeptide(L)'
;RCMMDSDDEVRDRATFYLNVLQQRQIALNAAYIFNGLTVSVPGMEKALHQYTLEPSDKPFDMKTVPLATAPIFEQKAGQTVLMKKTVPKCLSSPFRAEQLAAIPEFKSLGPLFKSSEPVQLTEAETEYFVRCIKHVFTNHIVFQ
;
A
#
# COMPACT_ATOMS: atom_id res chain seq x y z
N ARG A 1 -18.98 22.43 -9.67
CA ARG A 1 -18.78 22.51 -8.21
C ARG A 1 -19.80 23.47 -7.62
N CYS A 2 -20.85 22.92 -7.04
CA CYS A 2 -21.87 23.71 -6.35
C CYS A 2 -21.33 24.07 -4.95
N MET A 3 -21.16 25.35 -4.65
CA MET A 3 -20.60 25.79 -3.35
C MET A 3 -21.46 25.44 -2.12
N MET A 4 -22.71 24.98 -2.33
CA MET A 4 -23.66 24.63 -1.27
C MET A 4 -23.85 23.13 -1.10
N ASP A 5 -23.07 22.33 -1.81
CA ASP A 5 -23.22 20.89 -1.84
C ASP A 5 -22.08 20.21 -1.07
N SER A 6 -22.38 19.86 0.17
CA SER A 6 -21.46 19.16 1.06
C SER A 6 -21.01 17.80 0.51
N ASP A 7 -21.78 17.22 -0.41
CA ASP A 7 -21.55 15.89 -0.99
C ASP A 7 -20.99 15.95 -2.43
N ASP A 8 -20.53 17.11 -2.92
CA ASP A 8 -20.00 17.31 -4.29
C ASP A 8 -18.89 16.28 -4.58
N GLU A 9 -18.01 16.02 -3.62
CA GLU A 9 -16.94 15.02 -3.74
C GLU A 9 -17.47 13.57 -3.83
N VAL A 10 -18.45 13.21 -3.01
CA VAL A 10 -19.06 11.87 -3.03
C VAL A 10 -19.78 11.66 -4.37
N ARG A 11 -20.49 12.68 -4.85
CA ARG A 11 -21.19 12.66 -6.12
C ARG A 11 -20.23 12.56 -7.29
N ASP A 12 -19.17 13.37 -7.31
CA ASP A 12 -18.12 13.33 -8.34
C ASP A 12 -17.48 11.94 -8.41
N ARG A 13 -17.17 11.32 -7.25
CA ARG A 13 -16.63 9.96 -7.20
C ARG A 13 -17.63 8.93 -7.70
N ALA A 14 -18.90 9.02 -7.30
CA ALA A 14 -19.95 8.11 -7.77
C ALA A 14 -20.15 8.22 -9.29
N THR A 15 -20.18 9.44 -9.83
CA THR A 15 -20.27 9.71 -11.26
C THR A 15 -19.04 9.19 -12.00
N PHE A 16 -17.85 9.38 -11.45
CA PHE A 16 -16.61 8.83 -12.01
C PHE A 16 -16.67 7.30 -12.13
N TYR A 17 -16.97 6.60 -11.04
CA TYR A 17 -17.03 5.13 -11.05
C TYR A 17 -18.15 4.59 -11.95
N LEU A 18 -19.31 5.26 -11.97
CA LEU A 18 -20.40 4.91 -12.87
C LEU A 18 -19.96 5.01 -14.34
N ASN A 19 -19.28 6.11 -14.71
CA ASN A 19 -18.77 6.31 -16.06
C ASN A 19 -17.72 5.26 -16.45
N VAL A 20 -16.82 4.88 -15.52
CA VAL A 20 -15.84 3.81 -15.75
C VAL A 20 -16.53 2.47 -16.01
N LEU A 21 -17.54 2.12 -15.19
CA LEU A 21 -18.30 0.88 -15.35
C LEU A 21 -19.09 0.82 -16.68
N GLN A 22 -19.66 1.95 -17.11
CA GLN A 22 -20.41 2.04 -18.37
C GLN A 22 -19.56 1.78 -19.61
N GLN A 23 -18.26 2.09 -19.56
CA GLN A 23 -17.34 1.82 -20.67
C GLN A 23 -17.09 0.32 -20.89
N ARG A 24 -17.47 -0.55 -19.94
CA ARG A 24 -17.31 -2.02 -20.00
C ARG A 24 -15.88 -2.49 -20.30
N GLN A 25 -14.88 -1.65 -20.01
CA GLN A 25 -13.47 -1.96 -20.22
C GLN A 25 -12.88 -2.57 -18.96
N ILE A 26 -12.49 -3.84 -19.05
CA ILE A 26 -11.94 -4.60 -17.92
C ILE A 26 -10.65 -3.97 -17.38
N ALA A 27 -9.81 -3.41 -18.26
CA ALA A 27 -8.56 -2.76 -17.88
C ALA A 27 -8.78 -1.51 -17.00
N LEU A 28 -9.78 -0.68 -17.34
CA LEU A 28 -10.13 0.50 -16.56
C LEU A 28 -10.75 0.12 -15.21
N ASN A 29 -11.60 -0.91 -15.19
CA ASN A 29 -12.16 -1.43 -13.94
C ASN A 29 -11.04 -1.95 -13.01
N ALA A 30 -10.04 -2.65 -13.56
CA ALA A 30 -8.89 -3.11 -12.80
C ALA A 30 -8.07 -1.94 -12.22
N ALA A 31 -7.75 -0.95 -13.04
CA ALA A 31 -6.93 0.18 -12.63
C ALA A 31 -7.62 1.14 -11.64
N TYR A 32 -8.91 1.40 -11.82
CA TYR A 32 -9.59 2.45 -11.05
C TYR A 32 -10.52 1.92 -9.95
N ILE A 33 -11.02 0.68 -10.07
CA ILE A 33 -11.98 0.09 -9.11
C ILE A 33 -11.31 -0.98 -8.26
N PHE A 34 -10.53 -1.88 -8.86
CA PHE A 34 -9.97 -3.05 -8.14
C PHE A 34 -8.61 -2.81 -7.48
N ASN A 35 -7.94 -1.67 -7.70
CA ASN A 35 -6.60 -1.38 -7.18
C ASN A 35 -6.46 -1.36 -5.64
N GLY A 36 -7.56 -1.50 -4.88
CA GLY A 36 -7.56 -1.65 -3.42
C GLY A 36 -8.03 -3.03 -2.89
N LEU A 37 -8.52 -3.90 -3.77
CA LEU A 37 -9.02 -5.24 -3.39
C LEU A 37 -7.86 -6.23 -3.47
N THR A 38 -7.32 -6.61 -2.31
CA THR A 38 -6.27 -7.63 -2.20
C THR A 38 -6.81 -9.05 -2.44
N VAL A 39 -8.13 -9.22 -2.40
CA VAL A 39 -8.84 -10.50 -2.58
C VAL A 39 -9.44 -10.61 -3.97
N SER A 40 -9.51 -11.83 -4.50
CA SER A 40 -10.22 -12.07 -5.76
C SER A 40 -11.73 -11.92 -5.57
N VAL A 41 -12.41 -11.14 -6.42
CA VAL A 41 -13.87 -10.95 -6.35
C VAL A 41 -14.63 -12.29 -6.44
N PRO A 42 -14.28 -13.22 -7.36
CA PRO A 42 -14.93 -14.54 -7.39
C PRO A 42 -14.62 -15.41 -6.17
N GLY A 43 -13.44 -15.27 -5.57
CA GLY A 43 -13.08 -15.98 -4.34
C GLY A 43 -13.86 -15.46 -3.14
N MET A 44 -14.08 -14.15 -3.07
CA MET A 44 -14.89 -13.49 -2.04
C MET A 44 -16.36 -13.91 -2.15
N GLU A 45 -16.92 -13.92 -3.36
CA GLU A 45 -18.28 -14.39 -3.61
C GLU A 45 -18.49 -15.83 -3.09
N LYS A 46 -17.59 -16.75 -3.45
CA LYS A 46 -17.65 -18.14 -2.98
C LYS A 46 -17.54 -18.27 -1.47
N ALA A 47 -16.64 -17.51 -0.85
CA ALA A 47 -16.44 -17.53 0.60
C ALA A 47 -17.67 -16.99 1.35
N LEU A 48 -18.29 -15.92 0.85
CA LEU A 48 -19.53 -15.36 1.40
C LEU A 48 -20.72 -16.30 1.21
N HIS A 49 -20.82 -16.94 0.05
CA HIS A 49 -21.86 -17.92 -0.23
C HIS A 49 -21.75 -19.12 0.72
N GLN A 50 -20.55 -19.66 0.91
CA GLN A 50 -20.28 -20.74 1.87
C GLN A 50 -20.63 -20.32 3.30
N TYR A 51 -20.25 -19.11 3.71
CA TYR A 51 -20.59 -18.58 5.04
C TYR A 51 -22.10 -18.43 5.25
N THR A 52 -22.86 -18.18 4.20
CA THR A 52 -24.33 -18.09 4.29
C THR A 52 -24.97 -19.48 4.39
N LEU A 53 -24.37 -20.49 3.77
CA LEU A 53 -24.84 -21.87 3.80
C LEU A 53 -24.51 -22.60 5.11
N GLU A 54 -23.39 -22.24 5.75
CA GLU A 54 -22.93 -22.82 7.01
C GLU A 54 -23.05 -21.79 8.15
N PRO A 55 -24.09 -21.89 9.01
CA PRO A 55 -24.24 -21.00 10.16
C PRO A 55 -23.01 -21.12 11.07
N SER A 56 -22.27 -20.03 11.21
CA SER A 56 -21.08 -19.95 12.06
C SER A 56 -21.25 -18.79 13.04
N ASP A 57 -20.98 -19.04 14.32
CA ASP A 57 -20.98 -18.00 15.36
C ASP A 57 -19.85 -16.97 15.20
N LYS A 58 -18.88 -17.25 14.32
CA LYS A 58 -17.73 -16.36 14.07
C LYS A 58 -18.03 -15.41 12.91
N PRO A 59 -17.66 -14.12 13.02
CA PRO A 59 -17.81 -13.17 11.92
C PRO A 59 -16.91 -13.56 10.74
N PHE A 60 -17.36 -13.24 9.53
CA PHE A 60 -16.60 -13.47 8.30
C PHE A 60 -15.25 -12.71 8.32
N ASP A 61 -14.15 -13.43 8.11
CA ASP A 61 -12.80 -12.86 8.06
C ASP A 61 -12.30 -12.82 6.61
N MET A 62 -12.04 -11.62 6.11
CA MET A 62 -11.55 -11.38 4.75
C MET A 62 -10.17 -12.02 4.48
N LYS A 63 -9.41 -12.37 5.52
CA LYS A 63 -8.13 -13.09 5.40
C LYS A 63 -8.27 -14.54 4.96
N THR A 64 -9.48 -15.11 5.06
CA THR A 64 -9.76 -16.49 4.62
C THR A 64 -9.99 -16.59 3.12
N VAL A 65 -10.18 -15.45 2.45
CA VAL A 65 -10.42 -15.37 1.01
C VAL A 65 -9.07 -15.46 0.26
N PRO A 66 -8.95 -16.31 -0.78
CA PRO A 66 -7.73 -16.41 -1.57
C PRO A 66 -7.30 -15.06 -2.17
N LEU A 67 -6.05 -14.69 -1.88
CA LEU A 67 -5.40 -13.50 -2.42
C LEU A 67 -5.26 -13.65 -3.94
N ALA A 68 -5.66 -12.63 -4.70
CA ALA A 68 -5.63 -12.68 -6.15
C ALA A 68 -4.17 -12.75 -6.65
N THR A 69 -3.69 -13.95 -6.97
CA THR A 69 -2.47 -14.11 -7.77
C THR A 69 -2.78 -15.06 -8.91
N ALA A 70 -2.61 -14.52 -10.12
CA ALA A 70 -2.64 -15.15 -11.44
C ALA A 70 -4.00 -15.19 -12.19
N PRO A 71 -3.97 -14.85 -13.50
CA PRO A 71 -5.11 -15.02 -14.40
C PRO A 71 -5.40 -16.51 -14.57
N ILE A 72 -6.65 -16.82 -14.86
CA ILE A 72 -7.11 -18.17 -15.19
C ILE A 72 -6.42 -18.60 -16.50
N PHE A 73 -5.36 -19.38 -16.39
CA PHE A 73 -4.91 -20.28 -17.44
C PHE A 73 -4.76 -21.66 -16.81
N GLU A 74 -5.59 -22.60 -17.25
CA GLU A 74 -5.41 -24.01 -16.94
C GLU A 74 -4.01 -24.45 -17.39
N GLN A 75 -3.16 -24.90 -16.46
CA GLN A 75 -2.29 -26.05 -16.70
C GLN A 75 -1.58 -26.52 -15.43
N LYS A 76 -1.39 -27.84 -15.40
CA LYS A 76 -0.87 -28.68 -14.31
C LYS A 76 0.56 -28.34 -13.87
N ALA A 77 0.82 -28.76 -12.64
CA ALA A 77 2.06 -29.31 -12.10
C ALA A 77 3.19 -28.34 -11.72
N GLY A 78 3.41 -28.25 -10.40
CA GLY A 78 4.72 -28.52 -9.82
C GLY A 78 5.57 -27.31 -9.44
N GLN A 79 6.16 -27.43 -8.25
CA GLN A 79 7.42 -26.84 -7.79
C GLN A 79 7.35 -25.52 -6.98
N THR A 80 7.28 -25.73 -5.65
CA THR A 80 8.15 -25.13 -4.61
C THR A 80 8.54 -23.66 -4.76
N VAL A 81 7.84 -22.79 -4.02
CA VAL A 81 8.30 -21.43 -3.70
C VAL A 81 9.19 -21.46 -2.47
N LEU A 82 10.47 -21.20 -2.70
CA LEU A 82 11.51 -20.98 -1.70
C LEU A 82 11.21 -19.67 -0.96
N MET A 83 10.82 -19.77 0.33
CA MET A 83 10.78 -18.63 1.26
C MET A 83 12.18 -18.01 1.38
N LYS A 84 12.39 -16.84 0.78
CA LYS A 84 13.46 -15.94 1.22
C LYS A 84 12.88 -15.02 2.29
N LYS A 85 13.16 -15.38 3.55
CA LYS A 85 13.18 -14.43 4.67
C LYS A 85 14.18 -13.32 4.33
N THR A 86 13.70 -12.15 3.94
CA THR A 86 14.51 -10.93 3.95
C THR A 86 14.67 -10.49 5.40
N VAL A 87 15.76 -10.96 6.00
CA VAL A 87 16.43 -10.24 7.10
C VAL A 87 16.58 -8.77 6.70
N PRO A 88 16.24 -7.80 7.57
CA PRO A 88 16.42 -6.39 7.27
C PRO A 88 17.93 -6.12 7.19
N LYS A 89 18.45 -5.97 5.97
CA LYS A 89 19.83 -5.53 5.72
C LYS A 89 19.94 -4.07 6.13
N CYS A 90 20.19 -3.87 7.41
CA CYS A 90 20.57 -2.59 7.98
C CYS A 90 22.02 -2.31 7.57
N LEU A 91 22.21 -1.68 6.42
CA LEU A 91 23.43 -0.96 6.09
C LEU A 91 22.98 0.45 5.72
N SER A 92 23.32 1.41 6.56
CA SER A 92 23.32 2.82 6.20
C SER A 92 24.00 2.94 4.84
N SER A 93 23.30 3.49 3.85
CA SER A 93 23.98 3.82 2.59
C SER A 93 25.06 4.85 2.93
N PRO A 94 26.33 4.64 2.56
CA PRO A 94 27.44 5.51 2.96
C PRO A 94 27.18 6.97 2.59
N PHE A 95 26.46 7.18 1.47
CA PHE A 95 26.00 8.49 1.00
C PHE A 95 25.22 9.31 2.05
N ARG A 96 24.34 8.66 2.84
CA ARG A 96 23.52 9.38 3.85
C ARG A 96 24.34 9.83 5.05
N ALA A 97 25.32 9.03 5.46
CA ALA A 97 26.21 9.38 6.56
C ALA A 97 27.07 10.60 6.21
N GLU A 98 27.57 10.66 4.98
CA GLU A 98 28.35 11.80 4.46
C GLU A 98 27.51 13.08 4.38
N GLN A 99 26.28 12.99 3.85
CA GLN A 99 25.39 14.14 3.73
C GLN A 99 25.04 14.75 5.10
N LEU A 100 24.78 13.92 6.12
CA LEU A 100 24.49 14.39 7.46
C LEU A 100 25.74 14.92 8.18
N ALA A 101 26.92 14.36 7.90
CA ALA A 101 28.18 14.85 8.47
C ALA A 101 28.60 16.23 7.92
N ALA A 102 28.10 16.61 6.74
CA ALA A 102 28.32 17.92 6.15
C ALA A 102 27.58 19.06 6.91
N ILE A 103 26.55 18.73 7.70
CA ILE A 103 25.75 19.70 8.46
C ILE A 103 26.45 19.99 9.81
N PRO A 104 26.98 21.21 10.03
CA PRO A 104 27.76 21.53 11.24
C PRO A 104 27.02 21.27 12.56
N GLU A 105 25.71 21.51 12.57
CA GLU A 105 24.82 21.35 13.73
C GLU A 105 24.69 19.89 14.16
N PHE A 106 24.95 18.92 13.27
CA PHE A 106 24.83 17.50 13.55
C PHE A 106 26.12 16.84 14.04
N LYS A 107 27.24 17.57 14.10
CA LYS A 107 28.53 17.03 14.56
C LYS A 107 28.49 16.45 15.97
N SER A 108 27.64 17.00 16.85
CA SER A 108 27.49 16.53 18.25
C SER A 108 26.65 15.25 18.39
N LEU A 109 25.92 14.84 17.35
CA LEU A 109 25.01 13.68 17.40
C LEU A 109 25.75 12.34 17.34
N GLY A 110 27.02 12.35 16.89
CA GLY A 110 27.85 11.15 16.73
C GLY A 110 27.58 10.40 15.43
N PRO A 111 28.05 9.14 15.31
CA PRO A 111 27.90 8.37 14.08
C PRO A 111 26.44 7.96 13.84
N LEU A 112 26.01 8.02 12.58
CA LEU A 112 24.70 7.55 12.14
C LEU A 112 24.60 6.02 12.34
N PHE A 113 23.59 5.59 13.10
CA PHE A 113 23.35 4.15 13.36
C PHE A 113 22.52 3.51 12.24
N LYS A 114 21.38 4.10 11.89
CA LYS A 114 20.45 3.58 10.89
C LYS A 114 19.66 4.69 10.24
N SER A 115 19.20 4.47 9.01
CA SER A 115 18.17 5.30 8.40
C SER A 115 17.01 4.45 7.88
N SER A 116 15.80 4.97 7.94
CA SER A 116 14.62 4.33 7.35
C SER A 116 14.58 4.53 5.83
N GLU A 117 13.64 3.85 5.18
CA GLU A 117 13.21 4.27 3.84
C GLU A 117 12.38 5.56 3.91
N PRO A 118 12.30 6.35 2.82
CA PRO A 118 11.46 7.55 2.76
C PRO A 118 9.98 7.21 2.86
N VAL A 119 9.27 7.93 3.73
CA VAL A 119 7.81 7.81 3.91
C VAL A 119 7.15 9.08 3.42
N GLN A 120 6.18 8.95 2.52
CA GLN A 120 5.41 10.08 2.02
C GLN A 120 4.49 10.62 3.12
N LEU A 121 4.58 11.93 3.38
CA LEU A 121 3.78 12.62 4.41
C LEU A 121 2.64 13.46 3.83
N THR A 122 2.68 13.76 2.53
CA THR A 122 1.62 14.52 1.85
C THR A 122 0.92 13.66 0.81
N GLU A 123 -0.35 13.94 0.57
CA GLU A 123 -1.13 13.26 -0.46
C GLU A 123 -0.69 13.68 -1.87
N ALA A 124 -0.94 12.81 -2.86
CA ALA A 124 -0.46 13.00 -4.23
C ALA A 124 -1.07 14.23 -4.95
N GLU A 125 -2.15 14.79 -4.41
CA GLU A 125 -2.92 15.89 -5.03
C GLU A 125 -2.74 17.23 -4.29
N THR A 126 -1.73 17.33 -3.43
CA THR A 126 -1.39 18.57 -2.73
C THR A 126 -0.25 19.32 -3.43
N GLU A 127 -0.14 20.63 -3.18
CA GLU A 127 0.85 21.50 -3.81
C GLU A 127 2.30 21.14 -3.40
N TYR A 128 2.44 20.48 -2.25
CA TYR A 128 3.73 20.11 -1.70
C TYR A 128 3.89 18.60 -1.66
N PHE A 129 5.01 18.11 -2.21
CA PHE A 129 5.40 16.71 -2.13
C PHE A 129 6.47 16.52 -1.06
N VAL A 130 6.08 16.03 0.13
CA VAL A 130 6.98 15.86 1.27
C VAL A 130 7.18 14.38 1.57
N ARG A 131 8.44 13.96 1.64
CA ARG A 131 8.85 12.65 2.12
C ARG A 131 9.78 12.82 3.31
N CYS A 132 9.59 11.98 4.32
CA CYS A 132 10.36 11.99 5.55
C CYS A 132 11.19 10.71 5.71
N ILE A 133 12.44 10.87 6.10
CA ILE A 133 13.40 9.81 6.42
C ILE A 133 13.79 9.98 7.88
N LYS A 134 13.77 8.88 8.63
CA LYS A 134 14.20 8.83 10.04
C LYS A 134 15.63 8.38 10.13
N HIS A 135 16.51 9.23 10.61
CA HIS A 135 17.91 8.94 10.88
C HIS A 135 18.12 8.75 12.38
N VAL A 136 18.51 7.53 12.76
CA VAL A 136 18.71 7.13 14.16
C VAL A 136 20.20 7.26 14.49
N PHE A 137 20.49 8.00 15.56
CA PHE A 137 21.79 8.10 16.22
C PHE A 137 21.70 7.41 17.59
N THR A 138 22.81 7.35 18.34
CA THR A 138 22.83 6.69 19.66
C THR A 138 21.81 7.25 20.64
N ASN A 139 21.69 8.58 20.72
CA ASN A 139 20.80 9.27 21.68
C ASN A 139 19.76 10.18 21.01
N HIS A 140 19.75 10.27 19.68
CA HIS A 140 18.97 11.25 18.94
C HIS A 140 18.34 10.65 17.68
N ILE A 141 17.28 11.28 17.20
CA ILE A 141 16.66 10.97 15.91
C ILE A 141 16.54 12.27 15.13
N VAL A 142 17.01 12.26 13.89
CA VAL A 142 16.85 13.36 12.93
C VAL A 142 15.82 12.97 11.90
N PHE A 143 14.88 13.87 11.62
CA PHE A 143 13.87 13.72 10.57
C PHE A 143 14.27 14.62 9.40
N GLN A 144 14.54 14.00 8.26
CA GLN A 144 14.85 14.68 7.00
C GLN A 144 13.66 14.58 6.05
#